data_AF-A0AAJ3JRW7-F1
#
_entry.id   AF-A0AAJ3JRW7-F1
#
_cell.length_a   1.000
_cell.length_b   1.000
_cell.length_c   1.000
_cell.angle_alpha   90.00
_cell.angle_beta   90.00
_cell.angle_gamma   90.00
#
_symmetry.space_group_name_H-M   'P 1'
#
loop_
_entity.id
_entity.type
_entity.pdbx_description
1 polymer ?
#
loop_
_entity_poly.entity_id
_entity_poly.type
_entity_poly.pdbx_seq_one_letter_code
_entity_poly.pdbx_strand_id
1 'polypeptide(L)' 'MMDDSQRAWELAMALIASGKIAFDPANPQGSVKCLFTHLNVLKEALEAQTAPTTVTSSFDSEKDQVL' A
#
# COMPACT_ATOMS: atom_id res chain seq x y z
N MET A 1 -23.56 -6.35 -9.51
CA MET A 1 -22.15 -5.94 -9.32
C MET A 1 -22.09 -5.25 -7.98
N MET A 2 -21.21 -5.67 -7.08
CA MET A 2 -21.07 -4.99 -5.78
C MET A 2 -20.41 -3.64 -6.05
N ASP A 3 -21.00 -2.58 -5.50
CA ASP A 3 -20.48 -1.22 -5.67
C ASP A 3 -19.11 -1.08 -4.97
N ASP A 4 -18.21 -0.31 -5.58
CA ASP A 4 -16.86 -0.11 -5.06
C ASP A 4 -16.87 0.55 -3.67
N SER A 5 -17.90 1.35 -3.37
CA SER A 5 -18.11 1.97 -2.05
C SER A 5 -18.45 0.92 -0.99
N GLN A 6 -19.31 -0.05 -1.30
CA GLN A 6 -19.65 -1.16 -0.42
C GLN A 6 -18.44 -2.05 -0.16
N ARG A 7 -17.64 -2.36 -1.18
CA ARG A 7 -16.40 -3.13 -1.02
C ARG A 7 -15.38 -2.37 -0.16
N ALA A 8 -15.23 -1.06 -0.35
CA ALA A 8 -14.35 -0.21 0.45
C ALA A 8 -14.79 -0.17 1.93
N TRP A 9 -16.11 -0.10 2.17
CA TRP A 9 -16.68 -0.15 3.52
C TRP A 9 -16.41 -1.49 4.23
N GLU A 10 -16.63 -2.62 3.55
CA GLU A 10 -16.35 -3.94 4.11
C GLU A 10 -14.87 -4.12 4.47
N LEU A 11 -13.96 -3.62 3.63
CA LEU A 11 -12.53 -3.64 3.90
C LEU A 11 -12.18 -2.79 5.13
N ALA A 12 -12.74 -1.58 5.24
CA ALA A 12 -12.53 -0.72 6.40
C ALA A 12 -13.00 -1.41 7.69
N MET A 13 -14.19 -2.03 7.67
CA MET A 13 -14.73 -2.78 8.80
C MET A 13 -13.85 -3.98 9.18
N ALA A 14 -13.31 -4.72 8.20
CA ALA A 14 -12.39 -5.83 8.46
C ALA A 14 -11.07 -5.35 9.10
N LEU A 15 -10.54 -4.21 8.66
CA LEU A 15 -9.34 -3.61 9.23
C LEU A 15 -9.57 -3.14 10.67
N ILE A 16 -10.73 -2.54 10.95
CA ILE A 16 -11.14 -2.15 12.30
C ILE A 16 -11.31 -3.40 13.20
N ALA A 17 -12.05 -4.40 12.74
CA ALA A 17 -12.31 -5.63 13.50
C ALA A 17 -11.03 -6.44 13.80
N SER A 18 -10.04 -6.39 12.89
CA SER A 18 -8.73 -7.01 13.11
C SER A 18 -7.82 -6.23 14.07
N GLY A 19 -8.25 -5.05 14.54
CA GLY A 19 -7.46 -4.18 15.41
C GLY A 19 -6.29 -3.49 14.71
N LYS A 20 -6.15 -3.64 13.39
CA LYS A 20 -5.09 -2.98 12.60
C LYS A 20 -5.33 -1.48 12.45
N ILE A 21 -6.58 -1.04 12.57
CA ILE A 21 -6.96 0.37 12.53
C ILE A 21 -7.80 0.66 13.77
N ALA A 22 -7.40 1.68 14.52
CA ALA A 22 -8.18 2.18 15.64
C ALA A 22 -9.40 2.94 15.11
N PHE A 23 -10.58 2.62 15.63
CA PHE A 23 -11.81 3.37 15.40
C PHE A 23 -12.42 3.74 16.75
N ASP A 24 -12.56 5.04 16.99
CA ASP A 24 -13.21 5.61 18.16
C ASP A 24 -14.65 6.00 17.82
N PRO A 25 -15.66 5.30 18.36
CA PRO A 25 -17.07 5.64 18.15
C PRO A 25 -17.45 7.01 18.73
N ALA A 26 -16.74 7.51 19.74
CA ALA A 26 -16.96 8.84 20.31
C ALA A 26 -16.37 9.96 19.43
N ASN A 27 -15.47 9.61 18.51
CA ASN A 27 -14.87 10.53 17.53
C ASN A 27 -14.79 9.91 16.13
N PRO A 28 -15.94 9.79 15.43
CA PRO A 28 -15.98 9.18 14.11
C PRO A 28 -15.18 10.00 13.08
N GLN A 29 -15.19 11.33 13.16
CA GLN A 29 -14.42 12.16 12.24
C GLN A 29 -12.90 11.98 12.39
N GLY A 30 -12.40 11.93 13.63
CA GLY A 30 -10.99 11.65 13.91
C GLY A 30 -10.58 10.27 13.40
N SER A 31 -11.44 9.28 13.58
CA SER A 31 -11.23 7.91 13.13
C SER A 31 -11.17 7.81 11.60
N VAL A 32 -12.10 8.47 10.89
CA VAL A 32 -12.10 8.52 9.42
C VAL A 32 -10.86 9.23 8.89
N LYS A 33 -10.44 10.34 9.53
CA LYS A 33 -9.20 11.05 9.14
C LYS A 33 -7.97 10.16 9.31
N CYS A 34 -7.89 9.42 10.41
CA CYS A 34 -6.82 8.46 10.67
C CYS A 34 -6.80 7.34 9.62
N LEU A 35 -7.96 6.75 9.31
CA LEU A 35 -8.11 5.74 8.26
C LEU A 35 -7.65 6.29 6.90
N PHE A 36 -8.07 7.50 6.52
CA PHE A 36 -7.67 8.15 5.28
C PHE A 36 -6.15 8.30 5.17
N THR A 37 -5.48 8.74 6.25
CA THR A 37 -4.01 8.84 6.27
C THR A 37 -3.35 7.49 6.06
N HIS A 38 -3.80 6.43 6.73
CA HIS A 38 -3.24 5.08 6.55
C HIS A 38 -3.43 4.57 5.11
N LEU A 39 -4.59 4.83 4.50
CA LEU A 39 -4.85 4.46 3.11
C LEU A 39 -3.98 5.23 2.12
N ASN A 40 -3.70 6.52 2.36
CA ASN A 40 -2.78 7.29 1.53
C ASN A 40 -1.35 6.75 1.63
N VAL A 41 -0.86 6.46 2.83
CA VAL A 41 0.48 5.87 3.01
C VAL A 41 0.57 4.51 2.30
N LEU A 42 -0.47 3.68 2.39
CA LEU A 42 -0.52 2.41 1.67
C LEU A 42 -0.51 2.60 0.15
N LYS A 43 -1.27 3.57 -0.35
CA LYS A 43 -1.30 3.91 -1.77
C LYS A 43 0.08 4.35 -2.26
N GLU A 44 0.74 5.27 -1.55
CA GLU A 44 2.09 5.75 -1.87
C GLU A 44 3.11 4.59 -1.85
N ALA A 45 3.04 3.71 -0.85
CA ALA A 45 3.91 2.54 -0.79
C ALA A 45 3.67 1.55 -1.93
N LEU A 46 2.43 1.41 -2.40
CA LEU A 46 2.08 0.55 -3.54
C LEU A 46 2.56 1.16 -4.86
N GLU A 47 2.37 2.47 -5.05
CA GLU A 47 2.85 3.20 -6.23
C GLU A 47 4.38 3.18 -6.29
N ALA A 48 5.07 3.34 -5.16
CA ALA A 48 6.53 3.24 -5.07
C ALA A 48 7.05 1.83 -5.43
N GLN A 49 6.31 0.77 -5.10
CA GLN A 49 6.65 -0.61 -5.49
C GLN A 49 6.32 -0.92 -6.96
N THR A 50 5.37 -0.19 -7.54
CA THR A 50 4.93 -0.37 -8.93
C THR A 50 5.74 0.49 -9.91
N ALA A 51 6.49 1.48 -9.40
CA ALA A 51 7.50 2.17 -10.18
C ALA A 51 8.52 1.11 -10.68
N PRO A 52 8.71 0.97 -12.00
CA PRO A 52 9.66 0.01 -12.51
C PRO A 52 11.02 0.39 -11.94
N THR A 53 11.63 -0.55 -11.21
CA THR A 53 13.06 -0.51 -10.99
C THR A 53 13.71 -0.61 -12.36
N THR A 54 13.92 0.53 -13.02
CA THR A 54 14.91 0.67 -14.08
C THR A 54 16.26 0.49 -13.40
N VAL A 55 16.61 -0.76 -13.11
CA VAL A 55 18.00 -1.18 -13.09
C VAL A 55 18.45 -1.11 -14.54
N THR A 56 18.87 0.09 -14.92
CA THR A 56 19.74 0.31 -16.06
C THR A 56 20.89 -0.69 -15.94
N SER A 57 21.05 -1.46 -17.00
CA SER A 57 22.13 -2.40 -17.23
C SER A 57 23.50 -1.83 -16.87
N SER A 58 24.34 -2.66 -16.28
CA SER A 58 25.66 -2.87 -16.85
C SER A 58 25.84 -4.36 -17.07
N PHE A 59 25.71 -4.76 -18.34
CA PHE A 59 26.33 -5.97 -18.86
C PHE A 59 27.84 -5.79 -18.71
N ASP A 60 28.49 -6.63 -17.93
CA ASP A 60 29.92 -6.91 -18.12
C ASP A 60 30.02 -8.39 -18.49
N SER A 61 29.90 -8.64 -19.80
CA SER A 61 30.38 -9.87 -20.41
C SER A 61 31.89 -9.75 -20.60
N GLU A 62 32.58 -10.80 -20.15
CA GLU A 62 33.73 -11.41 -20.85
C GLU A 62 35.08 -10.68 -20.78
N LYS A 63 35.98 -11.16 -19.91
CA LYS A 63 37.26 -11.77 -20.34
C LYS A 63 38.05 -12.38 -19.16
N ASP A 64 37.85 -13.67 -18.90
CA ASP A 64 38.89 -14.46 -18.22
C ASP A 64 39.81 -15.09 -19.29
N GLN A 65 40.82 -14.31 -19.67
CA GLN A 65 42.08 -14.86 -20.15
C GLN A 65 42.93 -15.16 -18.91
N VAL A 66 43.18 -16.44 -18.63
CA VAL A 66 44.29 -16.83 -17.76
C VAL A 66 45.12 -17.90 -18.50
N LEU A 67 46.42 -17.59 -18.51
CA LEU A 67 47.58 -18.21 -19.15
C LEU A 67 47.51 -19.68 -19.55
#